data_AF-A0A962TAV9-F1
#
_entry.id   AF-A0A962TAV9-F1
#
_cell.length_a   1.000
_cell.length_b   1.000
_cell.length_c   1.000
_cell.angle_alpha   90.00
_cell.angle_beta   90.00
_cell.angle_gamma   90.00
#
_symmetry.space_group_name_H-M   'P 1'
#
loop_
_entity.id
_entity.type
_entity.pdbx_description
1 polymer ?
#
loop_
_entity_poly.entity_id
_entity_poly.type
_entity_poly.pdbx_seq_one_letter_code
_entity_poly.pdbx_strand_id
1 'polypeptide(L)' 'AVGSPRGLVVPILRNADQMTFAQIEDTIKTFGQKAQDGSLTYEELTGGTF' A
#
# COMPACT_ATOMS: atom_id res chain seq x y z
N ALA A 1 -7.55 -2.11 1.39
CA ALA A 1 -7.05 -3.49 1.22
C ALA A 1 -6.93 -3.78 -0.26
N VAL A 2 -5.83 -4.40 -0.69
CA VAL A 2 -5.56 -4.70 -2.10
C VAL A 2 -5.64 -6.21 -2.29
N GLY A 3 -6.40 -6.66 -3.29
CA GLY A 3 -6.46 -8.07 -3.69
C GLY A 3 -5.21 -8.42 -4.51
N SER A 4 -4.41 -9.36 -4.04
CA SER A 4 -3.25 -9.90 -4.77
C SER A 4 -3.47 -11.37 -5.12
N PRO A 5 -2.73 -11.93 -6.10
CA PRO A 5 -2.72 -13.37 -6.38
C PRO A 5 -2.34 -14.23 -5.18
N ARG A 6 -1.63 -13.66 -4.20
CA ARG A 6 -1.18 -14.33 -2.97
C ARG A 6 -2.14 -14.15 -1.78
N GLY A 7 -3.29 -13.50 -1.99
CA GLY A 7 -4.31 -13.25 -0.97
C GLY A 7 -4.59 -11.76 -0.74
N LEU A 8 -5.32 -11.46 0.32
CA LEU A 8 -5.62 -10.08 0.73
C LEU A 8 -4.40 -9.48 1.43
N VAL A 9 -3.84 -8.39 0.87
CA VAL A 9 -2.75 -7.63 1.49
C VAL A 9 -3.25 -6.24 1.89
N VAL A 10 -2.81 -5.77 3.06
CA VAL A 10 -3.19 -4.46 3.60
C VAL A 10 -1.92 -3.61 3.72
N PRO A 11 -1.56 -2.86 2.67
CA PRO A 11 -0.42 -1.95 2.70
C PRO A 11 -0.73 -0.72 3.54
N ILE A 12 0.29 -0.20 4.21
CA ILE A 12 0.19 0.91 5.15
C ILE A 12 0.69 2.20 4.49
N LEU A 13 -0.18 3.22 4.44
CA LEU A 13 0.19 4.58 4.05
C LEU A 13 0.73 5.35 5.27
N ARG A 14 2.02 5.69 5.26
CA ARG A 14 2.65 6.50 6.30
C ARG A 14 2.52 7.99 5.97
N ASN A 15 2.20 8.81 6.98
CA ASN A 15 2.08 10.27 6.86
C ASN A 15 1.02 10.71 5.83
N ALA A 16 -0.10 9.98 5.75
CA ALA A 16 -1.20 10.31 4.83
C ALA A 16 -1.80 11.72 5.10
N ASP A 17 -1.61 12.26 6.30
CA ASP A 17 -1.98 13.61 6.70
C ASP A 17 -1.15 14.72 6.01
N GLN A 18 0.07 14.39 5.58
CA GLN A 18 0.95 15.32 4.84
C GLN A 18 0.84 15.17 3.32
N MET A 19 0.03 14.22 2.86
CA MET A 19 -0.15 13.94 1.44
C MET A 19 -1.40 14.63 0.90
N THR A 20 -1.31 15.07 -0.36
CA THR A 20 -2.49 15.50 -1.11
C THR A 20 -3.27 14.30 -1.63
N PHE A 21 -4.56 14.47 -1.94
CA PHE A 21 -5.39 13.40 -2.50
C PHE A 21 -4.77 12.74 -3.75
N ALA A 22 -4.13 13.52 -4.62
CA ALA A 22 -3.45 13.01 -5.80
C ALA A 22 -2.26 12.09 -5.45
N GLN A 23 -1.51 12.43 -4.41
CA GLN A 23 -0.38 11.60 -3.94
C GLN A 23 -0.87 10.31 -3.28
N ILE A 24 -2.00 10.36 -2.56
CA ILE A 24 -2.63 9.19 -1.96
C ILE A 24 -3.06 8.21 -3.06
N GLU A 25 -3.74 8.68 -4.11
CA GLU A 25 -4.16 7.84 -5.24
C GLU A 25 -2.96 7.21 -5.97
N ASP A 26 -1.91 7.99 -6.24
CA ASP A 26 -0.71 7.49 -6.91
C ASP A 26 0.01 6.40 -6.09
N THR A 27 0.04 6.60 -4.76
CA THR A 27 0.60 5.63 -3.82
C THR A 27 -0.24 4.35 -3.75
N ILE A 28 -1.58 4.46 -3.71
CA ILE A 28 -2.48 3.30 -3.76
C ILE A 28 -2.29 2.51 -5.06
N LYS A 29 -2.16 3.21 -6.20
CA LYS A 29 -1.92 2.58 -7.50
C LYS A 29 -0.60 1.81 -7.50
N THR A 30 0.45 2.40 -6.94
CA THR A 30 1.76 1.77 -6.79
C THR A 30 1.69 0.53 -5.90
N PHE A 31 1.01 0.60 -4.76
CA PHE A 31 0.78 -0.58 -3.91
C PHE A 31 -0.07 -1.65 -4.59
N GLY A 32 -1.04 -1.25 -5.42
CA GLY A 32 -1.81 -2.14 -6.29
C GLY A 32 -0.93 -2.97 -7.21
N GLN A 33 0.00 -2.31 -7.89
CA GLN A 33 0.98 -2.95 -8.78
C GLN A 33 1.93 -3.86 -8.00
N LYS A 34 2.54 -3.35 -6.91
CA LYS A 34 3.43 -4.15 -6.05
C LYS A 34 2.73 -5.36 -5.43
N ALA A 35 1.44 -5.25 -5.11
CA ALA A 35 0.64 -6.36 -4.62
C ALA A 35 0.46 -7.43 -5.70
N GLN A 36 0.15 -7.03 -6.93
CA GLN A 36 0.04 -7.95 -8.07
C GLN A 36 1.39 -8.61 -8.40
N ASP A 37 2.47 -7.84 -8.40
CA ASP A 37 3.84 -8.33 -8.65
C ASP A 37 4.39 -9.14 -7.47
N GLY A 38 3.75 -9.06 -6.31
CA GLY A 38 4.18 -9.72 -5.08
C GLY A 38 5.52 -9.20 -4.55
N SER A 39 5.83 -7.94 -4.86
CA SER A 39 7.06 -7.24 -4.46
C SER A 39 6.86 -6.25 -3.32
N LEU A 40 5.71 -6.34 -2.62
CA LEU A 40 5.47 -5.59 -1.38
C LEU A 40 6.52 -5.98 -0.34
N THR A 41 7.21 -4.97 0.20
CA THR A 41 8.22 -5.22 1.23
C THR A 41 7.56 -5.38 2.60
N TYR A 42 8.24 -6.08 3.50
CA TYR A 42 7.73 -6.30 4.85
C TYR A 42 7.46 -4.99 5.60
N GLU A 43 8.22 -3.93 5.34
CA GLU A 43 8.06 -2.58 5.91
C GLU A 43 6.78 -1.86 5.45
N GLU A 44 6.25 -2.21 4.27
CA GLU A 44 5.00 -1.70 3.72
C GLU A 44 3.78 -2.45 4.27
N LEU A 45 4.00 -3.67 4.79
CA LEU A 45 2.99 -4.55 5.37
C LEU A 45 2.93 -4.48 6.90
N THR A 46 3.94 -3.89 7.56
CA THR A 46 4.06 -3.90 9.03
C THR A 46 4.46 -2.55 9.61
N GLY A 47 3.98 -2.26 10.82
CA GLY A 47 4.40 -1.08 11.59
C GLY A 47 3.58 0.19 11.37
N GLY A 48 2.31 0.07 10.99
CA GLY A 48 1.33 1.15 11.06
C GLY A 48 0.29 0.85 12.13
N THR A 49 -0.21 1.89 12.76
CA THR A 49 -1.27 1.79 13.77
C THR A 49 -2.63 1.53 13.13
N PHE A 50 -2.95 2.14 11.98
CA PHE A 50 -4.09 1.87 11.09
C PHE A 50 -3.80 2.40 9.68
#